data_AF-A0A7S3RSG1-F1
#
_entry.id   AF-A0A7S3RSG1-F1
#
_cell.length_a   1.000
_cell.length_b   1.000
_cell.length_c   1.000
_cell.angle_alpha   90.00
_cell.angle_beta   90.00
_cell.angle_gamma   90.00
#
_symmetry.space_group_name_H-M   'P 1'
#
loop_
_entity.id
_entity.type
_entity.pdbx_description
1 polymer ?
#
loop_
_entity_poly.entity_id
_entity_poly.type
_entity_poly.pdbx_seq_one_letter_code
_entity_poly.pdbx_strand_id
1 'polypeptide(L)'
;MDGVPPRLDAPCGRVMGDVSSMFVVYLLEWWRWTADEPSAASLVVELWPAARAAARWQMDRSAESGLPTRLVDTYDGLRLSRYNVSCFSALFHLLAMAAARELALSPPVRDAAFAAECDAALARGRAAMDALLWVEGRGYYRSYTGGEALMSDSLYAQVLADTLGLGALTSDAQVTRHLAAVLQRNDSPYGLLCQTGRYPLPAGAGADNSIWMMANPNWASLSLRRGGDPHKALSVVNKTFGWVRDTLADQWNVVAVYGGLGYGAEGLPAANSHYGYHLVAWHLLFALTGQVYSARSRSLTFAPALRGRFELPVLVPAVAATLSRGSDGECTLAVAAAGSASLVLHTLSVDGVAPPAGVLPVKLALGQRVSWGGGAGARTKVTLSSLKPVD
;
A
#
# COMPACT_ATOMS: atom_id res chain seq x y z
N MET A 1 -28.64 2.46 -15.64
CA MET A 1 -29.39 1.27 -15.20
C MET A 1 -30.32 1.77 -14.11
N ASP A 2 -31.48 2.30 -14.49
CA ASP A 2 -32.43 2.86 -13.54
C ASP A 2 -33.70 2.02 -13.59
N GLY A 3 -34.17 1.51 -12.44
CA GLY A 3 -35.52 0.96 -12.32
C GLY A 3 -35.68 -0.45 -11.72
N VAL A 4 -34.62 -1.17 -11.37
CA VAL A 4 -34.77 -2.43 -10.62
C VAL A 4 -34.59 -2.13 -9.14
N PRO A 5 -35.63 -2.31 -8.29
CA PRO A 5 -35.47 -2.13 -6.85
C PRO A 5 -34.41 -3.13 -6.35
N PRO A 6 -33.49 -2.69 -5.46
CA PRO A 6 -32.50 -3.60 -4.89
C PRO A 6 -33.22 -4.74 -4.19
N ARG A 7 -32.94 -5.97 -4.62
CA ARG A 7 -33.34 -7.16 -3.87
C ARG A 7 -32.27 -7.41 -2.81
N LEU A 8 -32.67 -7.63 -1.56
CA LEU A 8 -31.80 -8.34 -0.62
C LEU A 8 -31.30 -9.58 -1.37
N ASP A 9 -29.98 -9.78 -1.41
CA ASP A 9 -29.30 -10.91 -2.07
C ASP A 9 -29.13 -10.84 -3.61
N ALA A 10 -29.48 -9.72 -4.26
CA ALA A 10 -28.99 -9.44 -5.62
C ALA A 10 -27.79 -8.50 -5.57
N PRO A 11 -26.74 -8.74 -6.41
CA PRO A 11 -25.67 -7.78 -6.54
C PRO A 11 -26.27 -6.45 -7.02
N CYS A 12 -26.17 -5.43 -6.17
CA CYS A 12 -26.53 -4.06 -6.48
C CYS A 12 -25.36 -3.15 -6.12
N GLY A 13 -25.21 -2.04 -6.82
CA GLY A 13 -24.13 -1.10 -6.59
C GLY A 13 -23.43 -0.64 -7.87
N ARG A 14 -22.37 0.14 -7.69
CA ARG A 14 -21.59 0.72 -8.77
C ARG A 14 -20.60 -0.31 -9.31
N VAL A 15 -20.34 -0.27 -10.61
CA VAL A 15 -19.28 -1.06 -11.22
C VAL A 15 -17.95 -0.37 -10.93
N MET A 16 -17.30 -0.81 -9.84
CA MET A 16 -16.10 -0.17 -9.29
C MET A 16 -14.83 -0.90 -9.72
N GLY A 17 -13.84 -0.15 -10.23
CA GLY A 17 -12.58 -0.69 -10.76
C GLY A 17 -11.56 -1.12 -9.71
N ASP A 18 -11.77 -0.72 -8.46
CA ASP A 18 -10.90 -1.00 -7.33
C ASP A 18 -11.43 -2.14 -6.44
N VAL A 19 -12.73 -2.40 -6.38
CA VAL A 19 -13.30 -3.47 -5.52
C VAL A 19 -12.89 -4.87 -5.97
N SER A 20 -13.07 -5.19 -7.26
CA SER A 20 -12.67 -6.50 -7.81
C SER A 20 -11.15 -6.69 -7.75
N SER A 21 -10.39 -5.61 -7.92
CA SER A 21 -8.93 -5.61 -7.78
C SER A 21 -8.52 -5.91 -6.34
N MET A 22 -9.13 -5.24 -5.37
CA MET A 22 -8.84 -5.45 -3.95
C MET A 22 -9.21 -6.86 -3.48
N PHE A 23 -10.26 -7.47 -4.01
CA PHE A 23 -10.57 -8.87 -3.70
C PHE A 23 -9.42 -9.81 -4.05
N VAL A 24 -8.82 -9.66 -5.24
CA VAL A 24 -7.65 -10.45 -5.66
C VAL A 24 -6.44 -10.18 -4.75
N VAL A 25 -6.22 -8.90 -4.40
CA VAL A 25 -5.12 -8.46 -3.56
C VAL A 25 -5.24 -9.01 -2.14
N TYR A 26 -6.43 -8.96 -1.53
CA TYR A 26 -6.68 -9.49 -0.20
C TYR A 26 -6.52 -11.01 -0.14
N LEU A 27 -6.91 -11.75 -1.19
CA LEU A 27 -6.67 -13.19 -1.24
C LEU A 27 -5.16 -13.50 -1.31
N LEU A 28 -4.39 -12.71 -2.06
CA LEU A 28 -2.94 -12.85 -2.07
C LEU A 28 -2.31 -12.48 -0.72
N GLU A 29 -2.74 -11.39 -0.11
CA GLU A 29 -2.28 -10.96 1.22
C GLU A 29 -2.50 -12.08 2.23
N TRP A 30 -3.74 -12.60 2.30
CA TRP A 30 -4.09 -13.74 3.14
C TRP A 30 -3.13 -14.91 2.92
N TRP A 31 -2.94 -15.33 1.66
CA TRP A 31 -2.02 -16.41 1.33
C TRP A 31 -0.59 -16.12 1.77
N ARG A 32 -0.05 -14.93 1.48
CA ARG A 32 1.33 -14.57 1.86
C ARG A 32 1.53 -14.56 3.37
N TRP A 33 0.50 -14.20 4.12
CA TRP A 33 0.55 -14.03 5.56
C TRP A 33 0.25 -15.31 6.33
N THR A 34 -0.56 -16.22 5.78
CA THR A 34 -1.03 -17.41 6.51
C THR A 34 -0.65 -18.73 5.86
N ALA A 35 0.22 -18.75 4.84
CA ALA A 35 0.57 -19.98 4.10
C ALA A 35 1.14 -21.14 4.95
N ASP A 36 1.58 -20.89 6.18
CA ASP A 36 2.00 -21.90 7.15
C ASP A 36 0.85 -22.48 8.00
N GLU A 37 -0.34 -21.88 7.93
CA GLU A 37 -1.58 -22.37 8.54
C GLU A 37 -2.22 -23.48 7.68
N PRO A 38 -2.71 -24.58 8.28
CA PRO A 38 -3.30 -25.70 7.55
C PRO A 38 -4.48 -25.32 6.64
N SER A 39 -5.26 -24.29 7.00
CA SER A 39 -6.47 -23.87 6.28
C SER A 39 -6.20 -22.89 5.14
N ALA A 40 -5.02 -22.27 5.07
CA ALA A 40 -4.75 -21.19 4.13
C ALA A 40 -4.82 -21.64 2.67
N ALA A 41 -4.27 -22.82 2.38
CA ALA A 41 -4.31 -23.39 1.02
C ALA A 41 -5.75 -23.69 0.58
N SER A 42 -6.60 -24.22 1.47
CA SER A 42 -7.99 -24.54 1.16
C SER A 42 -8.80 -23.30 0.81
N LEU A 43 -8.63 -22.20 1.56
CA LEU A 43 -9.32 -20.94 1.25
C LEU A 43 -8.88 -20.36 -0.10
N VAL A 44 -7.59 -20.45 -0.44
CA VAL A 44 -7.10 -20.04 -1.76
C VAL A 44 -7.72 -20.88 -2.87
N VAL A 45 -7.79 -22.20 -2.72
CA VAL A 45 -8.42 -23.09 -3.72
C VAL A 45 -9.90 -22.77 -3.89
N GLU A 46 -10.62 -22.54 -2.79
CA GLU A 46 -12.04 -22.21 -2.78
C GLU A 46 -12.34 -20.88 -3.49
N LEU A 47 -11.56 -19.84 -3.18
CA LEU A 47 -11.79 -18.49 -3.70
C LEU A 47 -11.09 -18.21 -5.04
N TRP A 48 -10.19 -19.10 -5.49
CA TRP A 48 -9.46 -18.94 -6.75
C TRP A 48 -10.35 -18.73 -7.97
N PRO A 49 -11.44 -19.50 -8.20
CA PRO A 49 -12.32 -19.28 -9.35
C PRO A 49 -12.88 -17.86 -9.40
N ALA A 50 -13.27 -17.28 -8.25
CA ALA A 50 -13.75 -15.91 -8.16
C ALA A 50 -12.62 -14.89 -8.40
N ALA A 51 -11.43 -15.12 -7.85
CA ALA A 51 -10.29 -14.22 -8.03
C ALA A 51 -9.82 -14.19 -9.48
N ARG A 52 -9.78 -15.36 -10.13
CA ARG A 52 -9.50 -15.50 -11.56
C ARG A 52 -10.56 -14.78 -12.41
N ALA A 53 -11.85 -14.92 -12.07
CA ALA A 53 -12.93 -14.23 -12.77
C ALA A 53 -12.82 -12.70 -12.62
N ALA A 54 -12.48 -12.20 -11.43
CA ALA A 54 -12.24 -10.77 -11.18
C ALA A 54 -11.05 -10.23 -12.00
N ALA A 55 -9.95 -10.98 -12.08
CA ALA A 55 -8.80 -10.62 -12.91
C ALA A 55 -9.13 -10.65 -14.41
N ARG A 56 -9.88 -11.65 -14.89
CA ARG A 56 -10.37 -11.68 -16.28
C ARG A 56 -11.25 -10.50 -16.60
N TRP A 57 -12.18 -10.17 -15.71
CA TRP A 57 -13.02 -8.98 -15.88
C TRP A 57 -12.17 -7.71 -16.02
N GLN A 58 -11.13 -7.55 -15.21
CA GLN A 58 -10.17 -6.44 -15.35
C GLN A 58 -9.46 -6.43 -16.72
N MET A 59 -9.06 -7.59 -17.24
CA MET A 59 -8.48 -7.71 -18.58
C MET A 59 -9.49 -7.33 -19.67
N ASP A 60 -10.72 -7.80 -19.57
CA ASP A 60 -11.79 -7.51 -20.54
C ASP A 60 -12.14 -6.01 -20.56
N ARG A 61 -12.19 -5.38 -19.39
CA ARG A 61 -12.38 -3.92 -19.28
C ARG A 61 -11.23 -3.11 -19.90
N SER A 62 -10.07 -3.74 -20.07
CA SER A 62 -8.83 -3.13 -20.55
C SER A 62 -8.45 -3.55 -21.98
N ALA A 63 -9.28 -4.35 -22.65
CA ALA A 63 -8.93 -4.99 -23.92
C ALA A 63 -8.59 -3.99 -25.04
N GLU A 64 -9.25 -2.82 -25.06
CA GLU A 64 -9.09 -1.81 -26.12
C GLU A 64 -7.79 -0.99 -25.97
N SER A 65 -7.49 -0.53 -24.75
CA SER A 65 -6.43 0.47 -24.52
C SER A 65 -5.26 -0.04 -23.67
N GLY A 66 -5.36 -1.27 -23.15
CA GLY A 66 -4.46 -1.79 -22.12
C GLY A 66 -4.82 -1.34 -20.70
N LEU A 67 -5.75 -0.40 -20.53
CA LEU A 67 -6.22 0.08 -19.23
C LEU A 67 -7.76 0.10 -19.14
N PRO A 68 -8.34 -0.04 -17.93
CA PRO A 68 -9.77 -0.09 -17.76
C PRO A 68 -10.42 1.25 -18.09
N THR A 69 -11.51 1.22 -18.84
CA THR A 69 -12.20 2.44 -19.28
C THR A 69 -13.42 2.80 -18.43
N ARG A 70 -13.64 4.09 -18.17
CA ARG A 70 -14.90 4.65 -17.60
C ARG A 70 -15.41 3.93 -16.33
N LEU A 71 -14.51 3.48 -15.47
CA LEU A 71 -14.88 2.83 -14.21
C LEU A 71 -15.12 3.86 -13.11
N VAL A 72 -16.07 3.54 -12.23
CA VAL A 72 -16.18 4.23 -10.94
C VAL A 72 -15.08 3.69 -10.03
N ASP A 73 -14.63 4.48 -9.07
CA ASP A 73 -13.70 4.08 -8.02
C ASP A 73 -14.09 4.74 -6.69
N THR A 74 -13.30 4.50 -5.65
CA THR A 74 -13.53 5.06 -4.31
C THR A 74 -13.66 6.59 -4.30
N TYR A 75 -13.06 7.31 -5.26
CA TYR A 75 -13.15 8.78 -5.40
C TYR A 75 -14.33 9.19 -6.27
N ASP A 76 -15.51 8.72 -5.92
CA ASP A 76 -16.75 8.97 -6.64
C ASP A 76 -17.09 10.46 -6.81
N GLY A 77 -16.73 11.30 -5.84
CA GLY A 77 -16.84 12.76 -5.90
C GLY A 77 -16.07 13.37 -7.07
N LEU A 78 -14.95 12.77 -7.49
CA LEU A 78 -14.17 13.22 -8.65
C LEU A 78 -14.81 12.85 -9.98
N ARG A 79 -15.79 11.93 -9.98
CA ARG A 79 -16.54 11.45 -11.16
C ARG A 79 -15.62 11.00 -12.31
N LEU A 80 -14.55 10.28 -11.98
CA LEU A 80 -13.52 9.87 -12.94
C LEU A 80 -14.05 8.93 -14.04
N SER A 81 -15.16 8.23 -13.80
CA SER A 81 -15.86 7.40 -14.78
C SER A 81 -16.35 8.14 -16.03
N ARG A 82 -16.38 9.49 -16.01
CA ARG A 82 -16.71 10.32 -17.17
C ARG A 82 -15.59 10.38 -18.21
N TYR A 83 -14.37 10.05 -17.81
CA TYR A 83 -13.20 10.08 -18.68
C TYR A 83 -12.85 8.68 -19.17
N ASN A 84 -12.10 8.58 -20.28
CA ASN A 84 -11.78 7.28 -20.86
C ASN A 84 -10.98 6.43 -19.87
N VAL A 85 -9.82 6.90 -19.42
CA VAL A 85 -8.98 6.20 -18.43
C VAL A 85 -8.68 7.13 -17.25
N SER A 86 -8.69 6.59 -16.03
CA SER A 86 -8.20 7.27 -14.82
C SER A 86 -6.93 6.59 -14.29
N CYS A 87 -6.00 7.37 -13.75
CA CYS A 87 -4.74 6.85 -13.21
C CYS A 87 -4.95 5.91 -12.02
N PHE A 88 -5.91 6.24 -11.17
CA PHE A 88 -6.25 5.40 -10.01
C PHE A 88 -6.71 4.01 -10.45
N SER A 89 -7.78 3.92 -11.26
CA SER A 89 -8.29 2.63 -11.76
C SER A 89 -7.25 1.88 -12.61
N ALA A 90 -6.43 2.59 -13.37
CA ALA A 90 -5.36 2.00 -14.18
C ALA A 90 -4.28 1.30 -13.33
N LEU A 91 -3.84 1.91 -12.24
CA LEU A 91 -2.86 1.27 -11.35
C LEU A 91 -3.47 0.12 -10.54
N PHE A 92 -4.76 0.19 -10.20
CA PHE A 92 -5.48 -0.94 -9.62
C PHE A 92 -5.58 -2.14 -10.58
N HIS A 93 -5.71 -1.89 -11.89
CA HIS A 93 -5.60 -2.96 -12.88
C HIS A 93 -4.20 -3.60 -12.84
N LEU A 94 -3.12 -2.82 -12.84
CA LEU A 94 -1.76 -3.37 -12.76
C LEU A 94 -1.54 -4.17 -11.48
N LEU A 95 -2.02 -3.65 -10.34
CA LEU A 95 -1.95 -4.35 -9.06
C LEU A 95 -2.70 -5.69 -9.10
N ALA A 96 -3.91 -5.71 -9.66
CA ALA A 96 -4.70 -6.93 -9.80
C ALA A 96 -3.99 -7.98 -10.67
N MET A 97 -3.37 -7.57 -11.79
CA MET A 97 -2.62 -8.49 -12.65
C MET A 97 -1.38 -9.05 -11.94
N ALA A 98 -0.62 -8.21 -11.23
CA ALA A 98 0.52 -8.66 -10.43
C ALA A 98 0.10 -9.64 -9.32
N ALA A 99 -1.00 -9.35 -8.62
CA ALA A 99 -1.51 -10.20 -7.56
C ALA A 99 -2.08 -11.53 -8.08
N ALA A 100 -2.87 -11.49 -9.16
CA ALA A 100 -3.46 -12.66 -9.79
C ALA A 100 -2.39 -13.62 -10.33
N ARG A 101 -1.31 -13.08 -10.91
CA ARG A 101 -0.14 -13.86 -11.34
C ARG A 101 0.48 -14.64 -10.18
N GLU A 102 0.71 -13.98 -9.04
CA GLU A 102 1.31 -14.62 -7.86
C GLU A 102 0.39 -15.71 -7.26
N LEU A 103 -0.92 -15.47 -7.24
CA LEU A 103 -1.91 -16.48 -6.85
C LEU A 103 -1.93 -17.65 -7.82
N ALA A 104 -1.92 -17.40 -9.14
CA ALA A 104 -1.92 -18.42 -10.17
C ALA A 104 -0.69 -19.34 -10.06
N LEU A 105 0.48 -18.77 -9.77
CA LEU A 105 1.73 -19.52 -9.57
C LEU A 105 1.86 -20.17 -8.19
N SER A 106 0.92 -19.92 -7.28
CA SER A 106 0.99 -20.45 -5.92
C SER A 106 0.85 -21.99 -5.92
N PRO A 107 1.49 -22.69 -4.96
CA PRO A 107 1.39 -24.16 -4.85
C PRO A 107 -0.04 -24.73 -4.80
N PRO A 108 -1.05 -24.06 -4.19
CA PRO A 108 -2.43 -24.53 -4.22
C PRO A 108 -3.13 -24.42 -5.60
N VAL A 109 -2.68 -23.51 -6.47
CA VAL A 109 -3.37 -23.20 -7.74
C VAL A 109 -2.65 -23.77 -8.97
N ARG A 110 -1.36 -23.46 -9.13
CA ARG A 110 -0.49 -23.94 -10.24
C ARG A 110 -1.05 -23.70 -11.66
N ASP A 111 -1.70 -22.56 -11.89
CA ASP A 111 -2.25 -22.15 -13.19
C ASP A 111 -1.25 -21.28 -13.96
N ALA A 112 -0.20 -21.92 -14.52
CA ALA A 112 0.87 -21.22 -15.24
C ALA A 112 0.37 -20.50 -16.52
N ALA A 113 -0.68 -21.02 -17.16
CA ALA A 113 -1.27 -20.41 -18.34
C ALA A 113 -1.93 -19.07 -17.98
N PHE A 114 -2.74 -19.04 -16.93
CA PHE A 114 -3.35 -17.80 -16.47
C PHE A 114 -2.34 -16.80 -15.90
N ALA A 115 -1.26 -17.29 -15.27
CA ALA A 115 -0.16 -16.42 -14.88
C ALA A 115 0.47 -15.68 -16.08
N ALA A 116 0.65 -16.38 -17.22
CA ALA A 116 1.15 -15.77 -18.45
C ALA A 116 0.16 -14.75 -19.05
N GLU A 117 -1.15 -15.01 -18.98
CA GLU A 117 -2.19 -14.03 -19.35
C GLU A 117 -2.06 -12.74 -18.51
N CYS A 118 -1.86 -12.90 -17.19
CA CYS A 118 -1.65 -11.78 -16.26
C CYS A 118 -0.36 -11.00 -16.56
N ASP A 119 0.75 -11.68 -16.85
CA ASP A 119 2.02 -11.05 -17.24
C ASP A 119 1.85 -10.22 -18.53
N ALA A 120 1.16 -10.77 -19.52
CA ALA A 120 0.89 -10.06 -20.77
C ALA A 120 -0.02 -8.84 -20.56
N ALA A 121 -1.06 -8.96 -19.73
CA ALA A 121 -1.94 -7.84 -19.38
C ALA A 121 -1.19 -6.74 -18.61
N LEU A 122 -0.35 -7.12 -17.63
CA LEU A 122 0.48 -6.19 -16.86
C LEU A 122 1.45 -5.42 -17.77
N ALA A 123 2.11 -6.10 -18.70
CA ALA A 123 3.01 -5.45 -19.65
C ALA A 123 2.29 -4.45 -20.57
N ARG A 124 1.12 -4.82 -21.10
CA ARG A 124 0.28 -3.90 -21.90
C ARG A 124 -0.18 -2.70 -21.08
N GLY A 125 -0.64 -2.92 -19.85
CA GLY A 125 -1.11 -1.86 -18.98
C GLY A 125 0.00 -0.88 -18.59
N ARG A 126 1.22 -1.36 -18.31
CA ARG A 126 2.39 -0.50 -18.08
C ARG A 126 2.70 0.40 -19.28
N ALA A 127 2.73 -0.17 -20.48
CA ALA A 127 2.95 0.61 -21.70
C ALA A 127 1.85 1.67 -21.89
N ALA A 128 0.59 1.32 -21.59
CA ALA A 128 -0.53 2.23 -21.68
C ALA A 128 -0.52 3.33 -20.59
N MET A 129 0.00 3.07 -19.39
CA MET A 129 0.21 4.11 -18.36
C MET A 129 1.11 5.22 -18.90
N ASP A 130 2.23 4.85 -19.53
CA ASP A 130 3.17 5.80 -20.10
C ASP A 130 2.60 6.54 -21.31
N ALA A 131 1.91 5.82 -22.19
CA ALA A 131 1.35 6.41 -23.41
C ALA A 131 0.17 7.35 -23.14
N LEU A 132 -0.70 7.02 -22.18
CA LEU A 132 -1.99 7.71 -21.99
C LEU A 132 -1.99 8.69 -20.82
N LEU A 133 -1.23 8.42 -19.76
CA LEU A 133 -1.36 9.12 -18.49
C LEU A 133 -0.09 9.88 -18.09
N TRP A 134 1.10 9.37 -18.40
CA TRP A 134 2.33 10.08 -18.08
C TRP A 134 2.47 11.38 -18.87
N VAL A 135 2.85 12.47 -18.20
CA VAL A 135 3.10 13.77 -18.83
C VAL A 135 4.56 14.16 -18.62
N GLU A 136 5.43 13.75 -19.55
CA GLU A 136 6.89 13.89 -19.42
C GLU A 136 7.32 15.33 -19.09
N GLY A 137 6.83 16.33 -19.83
CA GLY A 137 7.18 17.75 -19.61
C GLY A 137 6.69 18.33 -18.27
N ARG A 138 5.76 17.65 -17.59
CA ARG A 138 5.25 18.06 -16.27
C ARG A 138 5.76 17.17 -15.13
N GLY A 139 6.26 15.98 -15.44
CA GLY A 139 6.78 15.03 -14.47
C GLY A 139 5.73 14.37 -13.57
N TYR A 140 4.50 14.15 -14.04
CA TYR A 140 3.48 13.44 -13.27
C TYR A 140 2.50 12.67 -14.16
N TYR A 141 1.83 11.65 -13.59
CA TYR A 141 0.63 11.05 -14.16
C TYR A 141 -0.59 11.97 -14.02
N ARG A 142 -1.22 12.31 -15.15
CA ARG A 142 -2.53 12.97 -15.13
C ARG A 142 -3.55 12.06 -14.46
N SER A 143 -4.48 12.64 -13.71
CA SER A 143 -5.57 11.92 -13.02
C SER A 143 -6.46 11.15 -14.00
N TYR A 144 -6.64 11.69 -15.21
CA TYR A 144 -7.45 11.08 -16.26
C TYR A 144 -7.06 11.57 -17.66
N THR A 145 -7.39 10.79 -18.69
CA THR A 145 -7.17 11.15 -20.10
C THR A 145 -8.02 12.36 -20.54
N GLY A 146 -7.46 13.23 -21.37
CA GLY A 146 -8.15 14.42 -21.89
C GLY A 146 -8.01 15.67 -21.02
N GLY A 147 -7.25 15.60 -19.92
CA GLY A 147 -6.87 16.75 -19.12
C GLY A 147 -5.45 16.62 -18.56
N GLU A 148 -5.02 17.63 -17.79
CA GLU A 148 -3.73 17.65 -17.09
C GLU A 148 -3.90 17.74 -15.56
N ALA A 149 -5.06 17.36 -15.05
CA ALA A 149 -5.32 17.34 -13.61
C ALA A 149 -4.37 16.38 -12.89
N LEU A 150 -3.97 16.70 -11.66
CA LEU A 150 -3.08 15.91 -10.82
C LEU A 150 -3.82 15.50 -9.54
N MET A 151 -3.97 14.19 -9.33
CA MET A 151 -4.61 13.63 -8.14
C MET A 151 -3.55 13.11 -7.16
N SER A 152 -3.64 13.53 -5.90
CA SER A 152 -2.63 13.27 -4.87
C SER A 152 -2.50 11.79 -4.50
N ASP A 153 -3.60 11.05 -4.56
CA ASP A 153 -3.68 9.66 -4.14
C ASP A 153 -3.85 8.67 -5.30
N SER A 154 -3.51 9.11 -6.52
CA SER A 154 -3.64 8.28 -7.72
C SER A 154 -2.75 7.04 -7.72
N LEU A 155 -1.71 7.01 -6.88
CA LEU A 155 -0.71 5.95 -6.79
C LEU A 155 -0.91 4.98 -5.60
N TYR A 156 -2.06 5.00 -4.92
CA TYR A 156 -2.31 4.11 -3.77
C TYR A 156 -2.04 2.63 -4.06
N ALA A 157 -2.38 2.14 -5.25
CA ALA A 157 -2.10 0.75 -5.62
C ALA A 157 -0.61 0.37 -5.55
N GLN A 158 0.30 1.34 -5.73
CA GLN A 158 1.73 1.13 -5.54
C GLN A 158 2.11 0.97 -4.06
N VAL A 159 1.40 1.61 -3.12
CA VAL A 159 1.59 1.40 -1.67
C VAL A 159 1.30 -0.06 -1.31
N LEU A 160 0.21 -0.60 -1.88
CA LEU A 160 -0.19 -2.00 -1.69
C LEU A 160 0.83 -2.96 -2.31
N ALA A 161 1.30 -2.67 -3.54
CA ALA A 161 2.34 -3.46 -4.18
C ALA A 161 3.65 -3.46 -3.40
N ASP A 162 4.07 -2.30 -2.87
CA ASP A 162 5.27 -2.16 -2.03
C ASP A 162 5.11 -2.94 -0.72
N THR A 163 3.94 -2.88 -0.09
CA THR A 163 3.63 -3.59 1.17
C THR A 163 3.65 -5.09 0.99
N LEU A 164 3.03 -5.58 -0.08
CA LEU A 164 3.00 -7.00 -0.35
C LEU A 164 4.33 -7.52 -0.87
N GLY A 165 5.19 -6.68 -1.45
CA GLY A 165 6.41 -7.12 -2.13
C GLY A 165 6.10 -7.66 -3.53
N LEU A 166 5.26 -6.95 -4.28
CA LEU A 166 4.94 -7.19 -5.69
C LEU A 166 5.86 -6.42 -6.65
N GLY A 167 6.70 -5.53 -6.10
CA GLY A 167 7.58 -4.66 -6.87
C GLY A 167 6.86 -3.46 -7.48
N ALA A 168 7.56 -2.76 -8.36
CA ALA A 168 7.08 -1.52 -8.94
C ALA A 168 6.00 -1.80 -10.01
N LEU A 169 4.80 -1.26 -9.85
CA LEU A 169 3.74 -1.30 -10.87
C LEU A 169 4.07 -0.41 -12.05
N THR A 170 4.77 0.69 -11.79
CA THR A 170 5.33 1.62 -12.77
C THR A 170 6.75 2.07 -12.39
N SER A 171 7.41 2.93 -13.15
CA SER A 171 8.79 3.38 -12.84
C SER A 171 8.90 4.13 -11.52
N ASP A 172 9.85 3.74 -10.65
CA ASP A 172 10.14 4.48 -9.42
C ASP A 172 10.61 5.92 -9.67
N ALA A 173 11.23 6.19 -10.81
CA ALA A 173 11.59 7.54 -11.21
C ALA A 173 10.33 8.38 -11.51
N GLN A 174 9.32 7.80 -12.17
CA GLN A 174 8.05 8.46 -12.44
C GLN A 174 7.24 8.67 -11.15
N VAL A 175 7.20 7.68 -10.25
CA VAL A 175 6.58 7.82 -8.93
C VAL A 175 7.23 8.97 -8.16
N THR A 176 8.57 9.01 -8.09
CA THR A 176 9.31 10.08 -7.38
C THR A 176 8.98 11.47 -7.92
N ARG A 177 8.96 11.61 -9.25
CA ARG A 177 8.59 12.88 -9.91
C ARG A 177 7.12 13.25 -9.67
N HIS A 178 6.21 12.28 -9.73
CA HIS A 178 4.80 12.48 -9.42
C HIS A 178 4.62 12.96 -7.97
N LEU A 179 5.28 12.34 -7.00
CA LEU A 179 5.23 12.76 -5.59
C LEU A 179 5.73 14.20 -5.39
N ALA A 180 6.79 14.60 -6.11
CA ALA A 180 7.27 15.97 -6.09
C ALA A 180 6.22 16.96 -6.64
N ALA A 181 5.56 16.62 -7.75
CA ALA A 181 4.48 17.42 -8.31
C ALA A 181 3.27 17.51 -7.37
N VAL A 182 2.93 16.41 -6.67
CA VAL A 182 1.85 16.39 -5.67
C VAL A 182 2.15 17.36 -4.54
N LEU A 183 3.35 17.34 -3.97
CA LEU A 183 3.71 18.32 -2.93
C LEU A 183 3.72 19.76 -3.47
N GLN A 184 4.15 19.97 -4.70
CA GLN A 184 4.20 21.30 -5.26
C GLN A 184 2.80 21.91 -5.47
N ARG A 185 1.81 21.07 -5.83
CA ARG A 185 0.53 21.56 -6.34
C ARG A 185 -0.66 21.27 -5.44
N ASN A 186 -0.65 20.14 -4.74
CA ASN A 186 -1.77 19.68 -3.93
C ASN A 186 -1.56 19.97 -2.44
N ASP A 187 -0.37 20.34 -2.00
CA ASP A 187 -0.10 20.61 -0.59
C ASP A 187 -0.88 21.83 -0.07
N SER A 188 -1.41 21.71 1.13
CA SER A 188 -2.16 22.76 1.82
C SER A 188 -1.89 22.72 3.34
N PRO A 189 -2.32 23.73 4.11
CA PRO A 189 -2.16 23.72 5.57
C PRO A 189 -2.82 22.53 6.27
N TYR A 190 -3.84 21.91 5.68
CA TYR A 190 -4.64 20.86 6.31
C TYR A 190 -4.31 19.45 5.80
N GLY A 191 -3.57 19.34 4.69
CA GLY A 191 -3.30 18.07 4.01
C GLY A 191 -3.20 18.21 2.49
N LEU A 192 -3.09 17.10 1.78
CA LEU A 192 -3.04 17.10 0.32
C LEU A 192 -4.47 17.24 -0.24
N LEU A 193 -4.70 18.27 -1.05
CA LEU A 193 -5.89 18.41 -1.87
C LEU A 193 -6.03 17.18 -2.77
N CYS A 194 -7.25 16.68 -2.92
CA CYS A 194 -7.56 15.47 -3.66
C CYS A 194 -7.10 15.60 -5.12
N GLN A 195 -7.39 16.73 -5.77
CA GLN A 195 -7.00 16.99 -7.13
C GLN A 195 -6.78 18.46 -7.46
N THR A 196 -5.80 18.76 -8.30
CA THR A 196 -5.55 20.11 -8.84
C THR A 196 -5.46 20.11 -10.36
N GLY A 197 -5.64 21.25 -11.02
CA GLY A 197 -5.42 21.38 -12.47
C GLY A 197 -6.56 20.93 -13.39
N ARG A 198 -7.76 20.65 -12.86
CA ARG A 198 -8.98 20.44 -13.64
C ARG A 198 -9.69 21.78 -13.86
N TYR A 199 -9.79 22.24 -15.11
CA TYR A 199 -10.46 23.50 -15.47
C TYR A 199 -11.39 23.37 -16.69
N PRO A 200 -12.52 24.11 -16.74
CA PRO A 200 -13.10 24.88 -15.63
C PRO A 200 -13.43 23.95 -14.45
N LEU A 201 -13.38 24.48 -13.24
CA LEU A 201 -13.74 23.69 -12.06
C LEU A 201 -15.17 23.16 -12.27
N PRO A 202 -15.42 21.85 -12.06
CA PRO A 202 -16.77 21.33 -12.09
C PRO A 202 -17.67 22.10 -11.13
N ALA A 203 -18.94 22.31 -11.50
CA ALA A 203 -19.91 22.91 -10.59
C ALA A 203 -19.93 22.10 -9.27
N GLY A 204 -19.53 22.75 -8.16
CA GLY A 204 -19.23 22.07 -6.90
C GLY A 204 -17.77 21.65 -6.76
N ALA A 205 -16.82 22.62 -6.83
CA ALA A 205 -15.37 22.45 -6.65
C ALA A 205 -14.92 21.73 -5.35
N GLY A 206 -15.87 21.31 -4.50
CA GLY A 206 -15.61 20.60 -3.26
C GLY A 206 -14.82 19.30 -3.44
N ALA A 207 -15.15 18.44 -4.41
CA ALA A 207 -14.47 17.15 -4.50
C ALA A 207 -12.97 17.28 -4.84
N ASP A 208 -12.60 18.14 -5.80
CA ASP A 208 -11.21 18.41 -6.17
C ASP A 208 -10.44 19.03 -4.99
N ASN A 209 -11.05 20.02 -4.31
CA ASN A 209 -10.47 20.73 -3.17
C ASN A 209 -10.66 20.02 -1.83
N SER A 210 -11.15 18.77 -1.81
CA SER A 210 -11.30 17.99 -0.59
C SER A 210 -9.97 17.40 -0.13
N ILE A 211 -9.88 16.98 1.12
CA ILE A 211 -8.74 16.25 1.67
C ILE A 211 -9.24 14.89 2.12
N TRP A 212 -8.76 13.85 1.45
CA TRP A 212 -9.06 12.46 1.79
C TRP A 212 -7.91 11.94 2.66
N MET A 213 -8.24 11.44 3.85
CA MET A 213 -7.26 11.07 4.89
C MET A 213 -6.22 10.02 4.46
N MET A 214 -6.44 9.34 3.33
CA MET A 214 -5.52 8.35 2.76
C MET A 214 -4.31 8.98 2.06
N ALA A 215 -4.48 10.15 1.46
CA ALA A 215 -3.49 10.70 0.52
C ALA A 215 -2.14 11.00 1.19
N ASN A 216 -2.16 11.62 2.37
CA ASN A 216 -0.94 12.00 3.09
C ASN A 216 -0.10 10.77 3.51
N PRO A 217 -0.68 9.74 4.19
CA PRO A 217 0.06 8.52 4.49
C PRO A 217 0.53 7.74 3.26
N ASN A 218 -0.28 7.69 2.19
CA ASN A 218 0.09 7.01 0.95
C ASN A 218 1.28 7.71 0.30
N TRP A 219 1.25 9.04 0.19
CA TRP A 219 2.36 9.85 -0.31
C TRP A 219 3.65 9.57 0.48
N ALA A 220 3.56 9.58 1.80
CA ALA A 220 4.71 9.37 2.68
C ALA A 220 5.25 7.93 2.57
N SER A 221 4.38 6.93 2.50
CA SER A 221 4.77 5.53 2.30
C SER A 221 5.52 5.34 0.98
N LEU A 222 5.02 5.94 -0.11
CA LEU A 222 5.68 5.89 -1.42
C LEU A 222 7.04 6.60 -1.42
N SER A 223 7.12 7.76 -0.75
CA SER A 223 8.38 8.52 -0.60
C SER A 223 9.43 7.71 0.15
N LEU A 224 9.07 7.13 1.31
CA LEU A 224 9.97 6.31 2.13
C LEU A 224 10.53 5.11 1.36
N ARG A 225 9.66 4.37 0.65
CA ARG A 225 10.04 3.19 -0.16
C ARG A 225 11.01 3.53 -1.30
N ARG A 226 11.13 4.80 -1.68
CA ARG A 226 11.99 5.30 -2.76
C ARG A 226 13.18 6.12 -2.25
N GLY A 227 13.51 5.98 -0.96
CA GLY A 227 14.66 6.65 -0.36
C GLY A 227 14.46 8.14 -0.09
N GLY A 228 13.22 8.62 -0.06
CA GLY A 228 12.91 9.97 0.36
C GLY A 228 13.23 10.20 1.84
N ASP A 229 13.42 11.47 2.21
CA ASP A 229 13.72 11.89 3.58
C ASP A 229 12.59 11.44 4.55
N PRO A 230 12.89 10.62 5.58
CA PRO A 230 11.90 10.16 6.53
C PRO A 230 11.23 11.26 7.35
N HIS A 231 11.96 12.30 7.75
CA HIS A 231 11.39 13.43 8.48
C HIS A 231 10.43 14.21 7.59
N LYS A 232 10.80 14.43 6.33
CA LYS A 232 9.90 15.07 5.36
C LYS A 232 8.64 14.22 5.16
N ALA A 233 8.78 12.91 4.94
CA ALA A 233 7.65 12.02 4.76
C ALA A 233 6.70 12.04 5.96
N LEU A 234 7.23 11.91 7.18
CA LEU A 234 6.42 11.97 8.39
C LEU A 234 5.81 13.36 8.63
N SER A 235 6.47 14.44 8.22
CA SER A 235 5.88 15.79 8.30
C SER A 235 4.62 15.95 7.45
N VAL A 236 4.57 15.33 6.26
CA VAL A 236 3.39 15.36 5.38
C VAL A 236 2.21 14.64 6.04
N VAL A 237 2.47 13.51 6.70
CA VAL A 237 1.47 12.77 7.48
C VAL A 237 0.99 13.61 8.67
N ASN A 238 1.92 14.23 9.40
CA ASN A 238 1.61 14.99 10.60
C ASN A 238 0.80 16.26 10.32
N LYS A 239 0.76 16.80 9.09
CA LYS A 239 -0.12 17.94 8.77
C LYS A 239 -1.58 17.61 9.08
N THR A 240 -2.07 16.48 8.57
CA THR A 240 -3.49 16.14 8.72
C THR A 240 -3.79 15.53 10.09
N PHE A 241 -2.94 14.61 10.59
CA PHE A 241 -3.15 14.06 11.93
C PHE A 241 -2.93 15.08 13.05
N GLY A 242 -1.94 15.97 12.90
CA GLY A 242 -1.71 17.09 13.80
C GLY A 242 -2.86 18.08 13.76
N TRP A 243 -3.45 18.35 12.59
CA TRP A 243 -4.66 19.18 12.51
C TRP A 243 -5.82 18.58 13.32
N VAL A 244 -6.10 17.29 13.15
CA VAL A 244 -7.16 16.59 13.90
C VAL A 244 -6.88 16.57 15.40
N ARG A 245 -5.63 16.26 15.80
CA ARG A 245 -5.24 16.14 17.21
C ARG A 245 -5.14 17.50 17.91
N ASP A 246 -4.42 18.43 17.30
CA ASP A 246 -3.93 19.64 17.97
C ASP A 246 -4.84 20.85 17.70
N THR A 247 -5.57 20.88 16.57
CA THR A 247 -6.44 22.01 16.21
C THR A 247 -7.91 21.70 16.39
N LEU A 248 -8.40 20.59 15.83
CA LEU A 248 -9.80 20.19 16.00
C LEU A 248 -10.05 19.56 17.37
N ALA A 249 -9.01 18.97 17.98
CA ALA A 249 -9.10 18.23 19.24
C ALA A 249 -10.16 17.11 19.23
N ASP A 250 -10.36 16.45 18.08
CA ASP A 250 -11.41 15.46 17.87
C ASP A 250 -10.85 14.15 17.26
N GLN A 251 -10.00 13.47 18.04
CA GLN A 251 -9.41 12.19 17.60
C GLN A 251 -10.39 11.02 17.62
N TRP A 252 -11.55 11.18 18.27
CA TRP A 252 -12.58 10.14 18.36
C TRP A 252 -13.47 10.09 17.12
N ASN A 253 -13.56 11.20 16.39
CA ASN A 253 -14.32 11.31 15.16
C ASN A 253 -13.43 11.75 13.99
N VAL A 254 -12.46 10.89 13.65
CA VAL A 254 -11.74 11.03 12.37
C VAL A 254 -12.71 10.76 11.24
N VAL A 255 -12.89 11.75 10.34
CA VAL A 255 -13.80 11.63 9.21
C VAL A 255 -13.06 11.21 7.94
N ALA A 256 -13.77 10.70 6.93
CA ALA A 256 -13.14 10.30 5.67
C ALA A 256 -12.58 11.49 4.90
N VAL A 257 -13.33 12.59 4.88
CA VAL A 257 -13.10 13.75 4.03
C VAL A 257 -13.19 15.04 4.83
N TYR A 258 -12.15 15.87 4.72
CA TYR A 258 -12.10 17.23 5.24
C TYR A 258 -12.18 18.24 4.08
N GLY A 259 -12.64 19.46 4.36
CA GLY A 259 -12.56 20.56 3.40
C GLY A 259 -11.12 21.05 3.25
N GLY A 260 -10.62 21.17 2.02
CA GLY A 260 -9.37 21.87 1.73
C GLY A 260 -9.60 23.32 1.31
N LEU A 261 -8.56 23.95 0.78
CA LEU A 261 -8.62 25.35 0.32
C LEU A 261 -9.62 25.53 -0.82
N GLY A 262 -10.57 26.46 -0.66
CA GLY A 262 -11.60 26.71 -1.66
C GLY A 262 -12.70 25.63 -1.68
N TYR A 263 -12.79 24.83 -0.62
CA TYR A 263 -13.91 23.92 -0.38
C TYR A 263 -15.12 24.67 0.21
N GLY A 264 -14.88 25.76 0.96
CA GLY A 264 -15.90 26.49 1.72
C GLY A 264 -16.14 25.95 3.14
N ALA A 265 -15.30 25.02 3.59
CA ALA A 265 -15.26 24.49 4.96
C ALA A 265 -13.81 24.07 5.30
N GLU A 266 -12.89 24.99 5.08
CA GLU A 266 -11.44 24.77 5.16
C GLU A 266 -11.00 24.15 6.49
N GLY A 267 -10.34 23.00 6.42
CA GLY A 267 -9.87 22.22 7.57
C GLY A 267 -10.98 21.52 8.37
N LEU A 268 -12.26 21.72 8.04
CA LEU A 268 -13.36 21.17 8.82
C LEU A 268 -13.81 19.80 8.28
N PRO A 269 -14.33 18.90 9.14
CA PRO A 269 -14.98 17.68 8.71
C PRO A 269 -16.08 17.93 7.68
N ALA A 270 -16.06 17.20 6.56
CA ALA A 270 -17.00 17.41 5.46
C ALA A 270 -17.88 16.19 5.18
N ALA A 271 -17.35 14.96 5.26
CA ALA A 271 -18.13 13.75 5.00
C ALA A 271 -17.61 12.50 5.72
N ASN A 272 -18.56 11.60 6.03
CA ASN A 272 -18.38 10.28 6.63
C ASN A 272 -17.64 10.32 7.97
N SER A 273 -18.40 10.49 9.05
CA SER A 273 -17.94 10.48 10.43
C SER A 273 -17.52 9.07 10.89
N HIS A 274 -16.58 8.99 11.85
CA HIS A 274 -16.03 7.74 12.42
C HIS A 274 -15.53 6.75 11.35
N TYR A 275 -14.71 7.23 10.41
CA TYR A 275 -14.35 6.46 9.21
C TYR A 275 -12.88 6.01 9.17
N GLY A 276 -12.67 4.77 8.70
CA GLY A 276 -11.37 4.08 8.75
C GLY A 276 -10.36 4.43 7.66
N TYR A 277 -10.60 5.42 6.81
CA TYR A 277 -9.67 5.75 5.70
C TYR A 277 -8.27 6.11 6.17
N HIS A 278 -8.14 6.76 7.32
CA HIS A 278 -6.84 7.08 7.91
C HIS A 278 -6.02 5.84 8.32
N LEU A 279 -6.63 4.64 8.40
CA LEU A 279 -5.95 3.40 8.75
C LEU A 279 -4.94 2.94 7.68
N VAL A 280 -4.97 3.49 6.46
CA VAL A 280 -3.87 3.26 5.51
C VAL A 280 -2.52 3.76 6.06
N ALA A 281 -2.52 4.60 7.10
CA ALA A 281 -1.31 4.98 7.84
C ALA A 281 -0.56 3.78 8.45
N TRP A 282 -1.19 2.62 8.64
CA TRP A 282 -0.48 1.39 9.01
C TRP A 282 0.58 0.99 7.98
N HIS A 283 0.42 1.33 6.69
CA HIS A 283 1.44 1.12 5.66
C HIS A 283 2.75 1.87 5.93
N LEU A 284 2.72 2.96 6.72
CA LEU A 284 3.92 3.69 7.11
C LEU A 284 4.87 2.84 7.94
N LEU A 285 4.35 1.91 8.76
CA LEU A 285 5.20 1.01 9.54
C LEU A 285 6.01 0.09 8.62
N PHE A 286 5.36 -0.42 7.57
CA PHE A 286 6.02 -1.25 6.56
C PHE A 286 7.01 -0.44 5.73
N ALA A 287 6.68 0.81 5.39
CA ALA A 287 7.56 1.69 4.64
C ALA A 287 8.79 2.15 5.44
N LEU A 288 8.64 2.45 6.73
CA LEU A 288 9.73 2.85 7.63
C LEU A 288 10.73 1.70 7.87
N THR A 289 10.22 0.49 8.12
CA THR A 289 11.04 -0.71 8.31
C THR A 289 11.59 -1.27 7.00
N GLY A 290 10.95 -0.93 5.87
CA GLY A 290 11.15 -1.63 4.61
C GLY A 290 10.77 -3.10 4.67
N GLN A 291 9.95 -3.53 5.65
CA GLN A 291 9.71 -4.94 5.88
C GLN A 291 8.98 -5.60 4.71
N VAL A 292 9.35 -6.86 4.45
CA VAL A 292 8.66 -7.78 3.53
C VAL A 292 8.60 -9.14 4.22
N TYR A 293 7.38 -9.65 4.41
CA TYR A 293 7.11 -10.92 5.07
C TYR A 293 6.49 -11.94 4.09
N SER A 294 6.90 -13.20 4.22
CA SER A 294 6.22 -14.32 3.59
C SER A 294 6.21 -15.53 4.54
N ALA A 295 5.02 -15.93 4.97
CA ALA A 295 4.81 -17.18 5.73
C ALA A 295 5.23 -18.40 4.90
N ARG A 296 4.94 -18.37 3.59
CA ARG A 296 5.23 -19.47 2.65
C ARG A 296 6.71 -19.86 2.65
N SER A 297 7.60 -18.87 2.53
CA SER A 297 9.05 -19.09 2.55
C SER A 297 9.66 -18.87 3.93
N ARG A 298 8.85 -18.58 4.95
CA ARG A 298 9.28 -18.18 6.30
C ARG A 298 10.40 -17.13 6.24
N SER A 299 10.15 -16.08 5.46
CA SER A 299 11.12 -15.02 5.19
C SER A 299 10.63 -13.71 5.77
N LEU A 300 11.53 -12.98 6.43
CA LEU A 300 11.31 -11.62 6.89
C LEU A 300 12.56 -10.79 6.60
N THR A 301 12.45 -9.85 5.67
CA THR A 301 13.58 -8.97 5.28
C THR A 301 13.24 -7.52 5.51
N PHE A 302 14.25 -6.71 5.79
CA PHE A 302 14.11 -5.28 6.09
C PHE A 302 15.03 -4.43 5.22
N ALA A 303 14.55 -3.23 4.87
CA ALA A 303 15.32 -2.18 4.22
C ALA A 303 14.93 -0.83 4.87
N PRO A 304 15.37 -0.57 6.12
CA PRO A 304 14.87 0.55 6.90
C PRO A 304 15.14 1.90 6.24
N ALA A 305 14.14 2.79 6.25
CA ALA A 305 14.28 4.13 5.70
C ALA A 305 15.18 5.03 6.57
N LEU A 306 15.26 4.75 7.87
CA LEU A 306 16.11 5.47 8.81
C LEU A 306 17.57 5.02 8.69
N ARG A 307 18.51 5.98 8.71
CA ARG A 307 19.95 5.73 8.76
C ARG A 307 20.45 5.84 10.21
N GLY A 308 21.46 5.04 10.55
CA GLY A 308 22.05 5.05 11.90
C GLY A 308 21.22 4.28 12.93
N ARG A 309 21.14 4.82 14.15
CA ARG A 309 20.39 4.20 15.27
C ARG A 309 18.89 4.36 15.05
N PHE A 310 18.15 3.27 15.21
CA PHE A 310 16.69 3.31 15.18
C PHE A 310 16.08 2.19 16.04
N GLU A 311 14.79 2.34 16.31
CA GLU A 311 13.92 1.33 16.90
C GLU A 311 12.56 1.46 16.21
N LEU A 312 12.10 0.39 15.55
CA LEU A 312 10.94 0.40 14.68
C LEU A 312 10.02 -0.80 14.97
N PRO A 313 8.69 -0.61 14.94
CA PRO A 313 7.75 -1.71 15.11
C PRO A 313 7.75 -2.62 13.87
N VAL A 314 7.67 -3.91 14.11
CA VAL A 314 7.56 -4.98 13.11
C VAL A 314 6.24 -5.68 13.34
N LEU A 315 5.43 -5.77 12.28
CA LEU A 315 4.14 -6.46 12.32
C LEU A 315 4.14 -7.59 11.33
N VAL A 316 3.88 -8.79 11.84
CA VAL A 316 3.55 -9.98 11.04
C VAL A 316 2.35 -10.67 11.71
N PRO A 317 1.66 -11.61 11.04
CA PRO A 317 0.50 -12.29 11.61
C PRO A 317 0.77 -12.85 13.01
N ALA A 318 -0.12 -12.52 13.95
CA ALA A 318 -0.06 -12.95 15.35
C ALA A 318 1.21 -12.57 16.14
N VAL A 319 2.11 -11.75 15.59
CA VAL A 319 3.37 -11.35 16.23
C VAL A 319 3.64 -9.85 16.02
N ALA A 320 3.79 -9.14 17.13
CA ALA A 320 4.38 -7.79 17.15
C ALA A 320 5.82 -7.88 17.69
N ALA A 321 6.75 -7.32 16.93
CA ALA A 321 8.16 -7.31 17.25
C ALA A 321 8.74 -5.91 17.12
N THR A 322 9.98 -5.75 17.54
CA THR A 322 10.77 -4.53 17.39
C THR A 322 12.04 -4.86 16.64
N LEU A 323 12.32 -4.10 15.57
CA LEU A 323 13.62 -4.08 14.91
C LEU A 323 14.40 -2.86 15.40
N SER A 324 15.60 -3.08 15.92
CA SER A 324 16.49 -1.99 16.31
C SER A 324 17.87 -2.12 15.66
N ARG A 325 18.53 -0.97 15.49
CA ARG A 325 19.94 -0.88 15.11
C ARG A 325 20.69 -0.03 16.13
N GLY A 326 21.75 -0.58 16.71
CA GLY A 326 22.65 0.11 17.63
C GLY A 326 23.58 1.10 16.92
N SER A 327 24.31 1.89 17.70
CA SER A 327 25.35 2.80 17.18
C SER A 327 26.55 2.06 16.60
N ASP A 328 26.76 0.81 17.00
CA ASP A 328 27.77 -0.12 16.50
C ASP A 328 27.36 -0.85 15.21
N GLY A 329 26.14 -0.60 14.73
CA GLY A 329 25.56 -1.26 13.56
C GLY A 329 24.98 -2.65 13.85
N GLU A 330 24.96 -3.12 15.10
CA GLU A 330 24.28 -4.36 15.46
C GLU A 330 22.77 -4.19 15.24
N CYS A 331 22.15 -5.15 14.56
CA CYS A 331 20.73 -5.24 14.35
C CYS A 331 20.13 -6.26 15.32
N THR A 332 18.99 -5.93 15.94
CA THR A 332 18.25 -6.83 16.83
C THR A 332 16.80 -6.91 16.41
N LEU A 333 16.27 -8.13 16.33
CA LEU A 333 14.84 -8.41 16.21
C LEU A 333 14.35 -9.03 17.52
N ALA A 334 13.40 -8.38 18.19
CA ALA A 334 12.86 -8.80 19.49
C ALA A 334 11.34 -8.95 19.43
N VAL A 335 10.80 -10.07 19.90
CA VAL A 335 9.35 -10.33 19.94
C VAL A 335 8.76 -9.74 21.22
N ALA A 336 7.93 -8.70 21.05
CA ALA A 336 7.31 -7.96 22.15
C ALA A 336 5.92 -8.51 22.51
N ALA A 337 5.16 -8.98 21.52
CA ALA A 337 3.91 -9.67 21.71
C ALA A 337 3.78 -10.81 20.69
N ALA A 338 3.34 -11.98 21.14
CA ALA A 338 2.98 -13.09 20.29
C ALA A 338 1.81 -13.83 20.93
N GLY A 339 0.96 -14.45 20.12
CA GLY A 339 0.01 -15.45 20.62
C GLY A 339 0.74 -16.69 21.18
N SER A 340 0.09 -17.86 21.16
CA SER A 340 0.75 -19.13 21.49
C SER A 340 1.82 -19.55 20.44
N ALA A 341 1.90 -18.84 19.32
CA ALA A 341 2.83 -19.12 18.22
C ALA A 341 4.22 -18.51 18.45
N SER A 342 5.25 -19.17 17.91
CA SER A 342 6.59 -18.59 17.77
C SER A 342 6.79 -18.10 16.34
N LEU A 343 7.49 -16.98 16.17
CA LEU A 343 7.96 -16.52 14.87
C LEU A 343 9.09 -17.44 14.39
N VAL A 344 8.88 -18.16 13.29
CA VAL A 344 9.88 -19.06 12.69
C VAL A 344 10.34 -18.51 11.35
N LEU A 345 11.63 -18.23 11.21
CA LEU A 345 12.22 -17.61 10.03
C LEU A 345 13.38 -18.46 9.49
N HIS A 346 13.25 -18.88 8.23
CA HIS A 346 14.34 -19.50 7.46
C HIS A 346 15.17 -18.46 6.72
N THR A 347 14.63 -17.26 6.52
CA THR A 347 15.34 -16.12 5.95
C THR A 347 15.07 -14.90 6.80
N LEU A 348 16.15 -14.25 7.25
CA LEU A 348 16.13 -13.01 8.01
C LEU A 348 17.28 -12.13 7.51
N SER A 349 17.01 -10.87 7.17
CA SER A 349 18.07 -9.92 6.85
C SER A 349 17.63 -8.46 7.04
N VAL A 350 18.60 -7.59 7.30
CA VAL A 350 18.44 -6.12 7.23
C VAL A 350 19.46 -5.60 6.22
N ASP A 351 19.02 -4.83 5.23
CA ASP A 351 19.87 -4.31 4.15
C ASP A 351 20.68 -5.42 3.44
N GLY A 352 20.08 -6.61 3.30
CA GLY A 352 20.74 -7.79 2.73
C GLY A 352 21.74 -8.50 3.65
N VAL A 353 21.97 -8.00 4.86
CA VAL A 353 22.85 -8.63 5.85
C VAL A 353 22.05 -9.60 6.72
N ALA A 354 22.36 -10.89 6.60
CA ALA A 354 21.72 -11.97 7.35
C ALA A 354 22.49 -12.36 8.62
N PRO A 355 21.85 -13.03 9.61
CA PRO A 355 22.55 -13.73 10.67
C PRO A 355 23.53 -14.79 10.12
N PRO A 356 24.56 -15.20 10.87
CA PRO A 356 25.47 -16.27 10.48
C PRO A 356 24.74 -17.58 10.15
N ALA A 357 25.27 -18.37 9.22
CA ALA A 357 24.62 -19.57 8.68
C ALA A 357 24.17 -20.61 9.73
N GLY A 358 24.80 -20.66 10.91
CA GLY A 358 24.43 -21.57 12.00
C GLY A 358 23.25 -21.11 12.88
N VAL A 359 22.67 -19.94 12.63
CA VAL A 359 21.58 -19.34 13.43
C VAL A 359 20.21 -19.61 12.82
N LEU A 360 20.15 -19.78 11.50
CA LEU A 360 18.90 -20.04 10.79
C LEU A 360 18.57 -21.55 10.82
N PRO A 361 17.30 -21.94 11.01
CA PRO A 361 16.13 -21.08 11.19
C PRO A 361 16.10 -20.43 12.59
N VAL A 362 15.71 -19.15 12.64
CA VAL A 362 15.45 -18.43 13.89
C VAL A 362 14.05 -18.77 14.36
N LYS A 363 13.91 -19.14 15.63
CA LYS A 363 12.62 -19.31 16.32
C LYS A 363 12.56 -18.36 17.51
N LEU A 364 11.63 -17.41 17.49
CA LEU A 364 11.43 -16.43 18.56
C LEU A 364 10.02 -16.56 19.13
N ALA A 365 9.94 -16.89 20.41
CA ALA A 365 8.73 -16.79 21.22
C ALA A 365 8.63 -15.41 21.89
N LEU A 366 7.53 -15.17 22.60
CA LEU A 366 7.34 -13.98 23.42
C LEU A 366 8.56 -13.71 24.31
N GLY A 367 9.06 -12.48 24.27
CA GLY A 367 10.21 -12.07 25.05
C GLY A 367 11.56 -12.52 24.47
N GLN A 368 11.61 -13.25 23.36
CA GLN A 368 12.88 -13.66 22.77
C GLN A 368 13.39 -12.66 21.74
N ARG A 369 14.71 -12.62 21.55
CA ARG A 369 15.37 -11.81 20.53
C ARG A 369 16.51 -12.53 19.85
N VAL A 370 16.86 -12.05 18.66
CA VAL A 370 18.08 -12.39 17.93
C VAL A 370 18.82 -11.09 17.56
N SER A 371 20.13 -11.08 17.75
CA SER A 371 21.01 -9.96 17.41
C SER A 371 22.13 -10.42 16.47
N TRP A 372 22.46 -9.61 15.46
CA TRP A 372 23.52 -9.88 14.49
C TRP A 372 24.07 -8.59 13.87
N GLY A 373 25.26 -8.64 13.28
CA GLY A 373 25.98 -7.45 12.80
C GLY A 373 27.04 -6.97 13.80
N GLY A 374 27.50 -5.72 13.63
CA GLY A 374 28.63 -5.14 14.38
C GLY A 374 29.95 -5.10 13.59
N GLY A 375 30.75 -4.05 13.79
CA GLY A 375 31.89 -3.63 12.93
C GLY A 375 32.94 -4.70 12.54
N ALA A 376 33.68 -4.37 11.47
CA ALA A 376 34.70 -5.21 10.83
C ALA A 376 35.66 -5.85 11.85
N GLY A 377 35.57 -7.18 12.00
CA GLY A 377 36.45 -7.98 12.86
C GLY A 377 35.78 -8.56 14.11
N ALA A 378 34.56 -8.14 14.46
CA ALA A 378 33.82 -8.77 15.56
C ALA A 378 33.15 -10.07 15.08
N ARG A 379 33.47 -11.21 15.71
CA ARG A 379 32.66 -12.43 15.58
C ARG A 379 31.21 -12.06 15.87
N THR A 380 30.32 -12.29 14.91
CA THR A 380 28.89 -12.03 15.08
C THR A 380 28.39 -12.75 16.33
N LYS A 381 28.08 -11.99 17.37
CA LYS A 381 27.65 -12.52 18.66
C LYS A 381 26.15 -12.68 18.62
N VAL A 382 25.70 -13.92 18.49
CA VAL A 382 24.27 -14.23 18.48
C VAL A 382 23.85 -14.44 19.91
N THR A 383 23.03 -13.52 20.44
CA THR A 383 22.47 -13.67 21.78
C THR A 383 20.98 -14.01 21.67
N LEU A 384 20.65 -15.30 21.75
CA LEU A 384 19.30 -15.72 22.08
C LEU A 384 19.12 -15.50 23.58
N SER A 385 18.27 -14.58 23.96
CA SER A 385 17.98 -14.29 25.37
C SER A 385 16.51 -13.96 25.56
N SER A 386 15.98 -14.31 26.73
CA SER A 386 14.69 -13.82 27.19
C SER A 386 14.84 -12.37 27.64
N LEU A 387 13.89 -11.51 27.26
CA LEU A 387 13.68 -10.20 27.86
C LEU A 387 13.35 -10.46 29.33
N LYS A 388 14.05 -9.76 30.23
CA LYS A 388 13.63 -9.74 31.63
C LYS A 388 12.24 -9.11 31.67
N PRO A 389 11.30 -9.66 32.47
CA PRO A 389 10.07 -8.95 32.77
C PRO A 389 10.42 -7.53 33.22
N VAL A 390 9.70 -6.54 32.69
CA VAL A 390 9.72 -5.20 33.29
C VAL A 390 8.87 -5.36 34.55
N ASP A 391 9.51 -5.22 35.72
CA ASP A 391 8.83 -5.23 37.02
C ASP A 391 7.81 -4.09 37.13
#